data_AF-A0A951YS00-F1
#
_entry.id   AF-A0A951YS00-F1
#
_cell.length_a   1.000
_cell.length_b   1.000
_cell.length_c   1.000
_cell.angle_alpha   90.00
_cell.angle_beta   90.00
_cell.angle_gamma   90.00
#
_symmetry.space_group_name_H-M   'P 1'
#
loop_
_entity.id
_entity.type
_entity.pdbx_description
1 polymer ?
#
loop_
_entity_poly.entity_id
_entity_poly.type
_entity_poly.pdbx_seq_one_letter_code
_entity_poly.pdbx_strand_id
1 'polypeptide(L)'
;MVSVPARRIRWPRSHRIIRSIHPPIDLFEDIADPADWEALASAEAKFNPRIRESIGDLSRVPVARRVTGPGASWVMAPFVHCSPQRPGRFSDGSFGLYYAGDRIEVAIAETIHHHARFMRATGEEPGWASQFRELVGSVDALLDDASGQADLLDPEDYRPSQVFGAARRAAGSDGITWPSLRYHGGFCIGVFWPDVVPVPVQGAHYAYHWNGAAVDYVRRLDTGDVMVVRAAGDGD
;
A
#
# COMPACT_ATOMS: atom_id res chain seq x y z
N MET A 1 2.12 -26.46 3.17
CA MET A 1 1.74 -25.05 2.96
C MET A 1 0.86 -24.64 4.13
N VAL A 2 1.14 -23.52 4.79
CA VAL A 2 0.31 -23.03 5.90
C VAL A 2 -1.12 -22.85 5.38
N SER A 3 -2.09 -23.49 6.02
CA SER A 3 -3.50 -23.37 5.70
C SER A 3 -4.11 -22.36 6.66
N VAL A 4 -4.77 -21.35 6.11
CA VAL A 4 -5.49 -20.33 6.90
C VAL A 4 -6.95 -20.29 6.46
N PRO A 5 -7.89 -19.97 7.36
CA PRO A 5 -9.28 -19.83 6.98
C PRO A 5 -9.46 -18.58 6.11
N ALA A 6 -10.44 -18.62 5.20
CA ALA A 6 -10.89 -17.45 4.49
C ALA A 6 -11.99 -16.73 5.30
N ARG A 7 -11.89 -15.41 5.43
CA ARG A 7 -12.83 -14.58 6.19
C ARG A 7 -13.36 -13.45 5.31
N ARG A 8 -14.67 -13.24 5.33
CA ARG A 8 -15.28 -12.07 4.69
C ARG A 8 -14.93 -10.83 5.50
N ILE A 9 -14.21 -9.90 4.89
CA ILE A 9 -13.85 -8.60 5.47
C ILE A 9 -14.75 -7.54 4.86
N ARG A 10 -15.44 -6.80 5.73
CA ARG A 10 -16.35 -5.71 5.37
C ARG A 10 -15.98 -4.47 6.14
N TRP A 11 -15.21 -3.60 5.49
CA TRP A 11 -14.87 -2.31 6.05
C TRP A 11 -15.53 -1.22 5.21
N PRO A 12 -16.50 -0.47 5.76
CA PRO A 12 -17.08 0.66 5.04
C PRO A 12 -16.06 1.78 4.81
N ARG A 13 -14.98 1.79 5.60
CA ARG A 13 -13.82 2.67 5.44
C ARG A 13 -12.54 1.86 5.60
N SER A 14 -11.63 1.99 4.65
CA SER A 14 -10.25 1.51 4.72
C SER A 14 -9.31 2.69 4.47
N HIS A 15 -8.13 2.65 5.08
CA HIS A 15 -7.21 3.77 5.10
C HIS A 15 -5.86 3.36 4.54
N ARG A 16 -5.37 4.13 3.57
CA ARG A 16 -4.05 3.96 2.98
C ARG A 16 -3.33 5.30 2.99
N ILE A 17 -2.08 5.32 3.42
CA ILE A 17 -1.24 6.50 3.34
C ILE A 17 -0.23 6.32 2.20
N ILE A 18 -0.12 7.32 1.33
CA ILE A 18 0.89 7.37 0.27
C ILE A 18 1.69 8.68 0.36
N ARG A 19 2.93 8.68 -0.13
CA ARG A 19 3.71 9.92 -0.21
C ARG A 19 3.05 10.89 -1.19
N SER A 20 3.17 12.19 -0.90
CA SER A 20 2.57 13.26 -1.71
C SER A 20 3.44 13.75 -2.88
N ILE A 21 4.55 13.10 -3.21
CA ILE A 21 5.48 13.53 -4.27
C ILE A 21 4.85 13.50 -5.69
N HIS A 22 5.07 14.59 -6.42
CA HIS A 22 4.64 14.91 -7.80
C HIS A 22 5.56 14.24 -8.85
N PRO A 23 5.12 13.92 -10.09
CA PRO A 23 3.82 14.22 -10.69
C PRO A 23 2.78 13.12 -10.49
N PRO A 24 1.49 13.49 -10.37
CA PRO A 24 0.39 12.53 -10.50
C PRO A 24 0.43 11.91 -11.90
N ILE A 25 0.32 10.59 -11.94
CA ILE A 25 0.15 9.84 -13.16
C ILE A 25 -1.34 9.86 -13.47
N ASP A 26 -1.75 10.63 -14.49
CA ASP A 26 -3.16 10.84 -14.87
C ASP A 26 -3.65 9.84 -15.94
N LEU A 27 -2.84 8.81 -16.24
CA LEU A 27 -3.07 7.92 -17.39
C LEU A 27 -4.10 6.81 -17.15
N PHE A 28 -4.42 6.47 -15.90
CA PHE A 28 -5.48 5.50 -15.60
C PHE A 28 -6.89 6.13 -15.56
N GLU A 29 -6.95 7.46 -15.65
CA GLU A 29 -8.19 8.24 -15.49
C GLU A 29 -8.88 8.52 -16.84
N ASP A 30 -8.21 8.21 -17.96
CA ASP A 30 -8.74 8.39 -19.30
C ASP A 30 -9.71 7.27 -19.70
N ILE A 31 -10.75 7.64 -20.46
CA ILE A 31 -12.01 6.89 -20.66
C ILE A 31 -11.85 5.73 -21.68
N ALA A 32 -10.62 5.30 -21.97
CA ALA A 32 -10.34 4.20 -22.89
C ALA A 32 -10.54 2.82 -22.23
N ASP A 33 -10.98 1.82 -23.02
CA ASP A 33 -11.12 0.43 -22.58
C ASP A 33 -9.76 -0.10 -22.08
N PRO A 34 -9.68 -0.80 -20.92
CA PRO A 34 -8.43 -1.35 -20.39
C PRO A 34 -7.70 -2.34 -21.32
N ALA A 35 -8.38 -2.86 -22.35
CA ALA A 35 -7.77 -3.64 -23.42
C ALA A 35 -6.95 -2.79 -24.41
N ASP A 36 -7.34 -1.52 -24.62
CA ASP A 36 -6.68 -0.60 -25.56
C ASP A 36 -5.44 0.09 -24.96
N TRP A 37 -5.25 -0.03 -23.64
CA TRP A 37 -4.14 0.56 -22.92
C TRP A 37 -2.77 0.05 -23.36
N GLU A 38 -2.64 -1.22 -23.72
CA GLU A 38 -1.37 -1.76 -24.21
C GLU A 38 -1.01 -1.18 -25.59
N ALA A 39 -2.01 -0.93 -26.44
CA ALA A 39 -1.83 -0.30 -27.75
C ALA A 39 -1.53 1.20 -27.64
N LEU A 40 -2.26 1.93 -26.78
CA LEU A 40 -2.03 3.35 -26.48
C LEU A 40 -0.68 3.58 -25.80
N ALA A 41 -0.35 2.78 -24.79
CA ALA A 41 0.96 2.79 -24.15
C ALA A 41 2.07 2.45 -25.14
N SER A 42 1.89 1.48 -26.03
CA SER A 42 2.89 1.13 -27.05
C SER A 42 3.11 2.24 -28.08
N ALA A 43 2.06 2.95 -28.49
CA ALA A 43 2.13 4.04 -29.44
C ALA A 43 2.80 5.29 -28.85
N GLU A 44 2.43 5.71 -27.64
CA GLU A 44 2.96 6.92 -27.00
C GLU A 44 4.29 6.70 -26.26
N ALA A 45 4.49 5.54 -25.61
CA ALA A 45 5.75 5.22 -24.92
C ALA A 45 6.93 5.00 -25.87
N LYS A 46 6.66 4.71 -27.16
CA LYS A 46 7.70 4.65 -28.20
C LYS A 46 8.38 6.01 -28.41
N PHE A 47 7.72 7.10 -28.02
CA PHE A 47 8.22 8.46 -28.22
C PHE A 47 8.53 9.21 -26.90
N ASN A 48 8.07 8.72 -25.74
CA ASN A 48 8.35 9.37 -24.45
C ASN A 48 8.59 8.38 -23.29
N PRO A 49 9.84 8.19 -22.83
CA PRO A 49 10.17 7.33 -21.68
C PRO A 49 9.40 7.65 -20.39
N ARG A 50 8.99 8.92 -20.19
CA ARG A 50 8.22 9.33 -19.00
C ARG A 50 6.81 8.72 -18.96
N ILE A 51 6.21 8.47 -20.13
CA ILE A 51 4.87 7.82 -20.22
C ILE A 51 4.98 6.36 -19.78
N ARG A 52 6.07 5.67 -20.15
CA ARG A 52 6.33 4.28 -19.72
C ARG A 52 6.56 4.18 -18.21
N GLU A 53 7.36 5.09 -17.65
CA GLU A 53 7.58 5.17 -16.20
C GLU A 53 6.29 5.47 -15.44
N SER A 54 5.42 6.27 -16.04
CA SER A 54 4.11 6.63 -15.53
C SER A 54 3.14 5.44 -15.52
N ILE A 55 3.03 4.66 -16.59
CA ILE A 55 2.08 3.54 -16.66
C ILE A 55 2.54 2.34 -15.81
N GLY A 56 3.86 2.16 -15.66
CA GLY A 56 4.43 0.97 -15.05
C GLY A 56 4.25 -0.27 -15.92
N ASP A 57 4.27 -1.45 -15.31
CA ASP A 57 4.19 -2.75 -15.99
C ASP A 57 2.78 -3.34 -15.90
N LEU A 58 1.94 -3.02 -16.90
CA LEU A 58 0.57 -3.52 -17.02
C LEU A 58 0.47 -5.05 -17.18
N SER A 59 1.55 -5.72 -17.61
CA SER A 59 1.56 -7.18 -17.76
C SER A 59 1.41 -7.91 -16.43
N ARG A 60 1.66 -7.22 -15.31
CA ARG A 60 1.51 -7.75 -13.95
C ARG A 60 0.06 -7.87 -13.49
N VAL A 61 -0.86 -7.20 -14.19
CA VAL A 61 -2.30 -7.19 -13.88
C VAL A 61 -3.08 -7.79 -15.05
N PRO A 62 -3.79 -8.92 -14.85
CA PRO A 62 -4.68 -9.47 -15.86
C PRO A 62 -5.68 -8.43 -16.34
N VAL A 63 -5.94 -8.35 -17.65
CA VAL A 63 -6.83 -7.35 -18.26
C VAL A 63 -8.18 -7.27 -17.54
N ALA A 64 -8.80 -8.42 -17.25
CA ALA A 64 -10.10 -8.51 -16.59
C ALA A 64 -10.12 -8.03 -15.13
N ARG A 65 -8.95 -7.82 -14.50
CA ARG A 65 -8.82 -7.33 -13.11
C ARG A 65 -8.36 -5.87 -13.06
N ARG A 66 -8.15 -5.20 -14.21
CA ARG A 66 -7.74 -3.79 -14.29
C ARG A 66 -8.93 -2.88 -13.94
N VAL A 67 -8.65 -1.80 -13.23
CA VAL A 67 -9.64 -0.78 -12.85
C VAL A 67 -9.36 0.49 -13.63
N THR A 68 -10.41 1.12 -14.16
CA THR A 68 -10.34 2.34 -14.96
C THR A 68 -11.22 3.45 -14.38
N GLY A 69 -11.05 4.67 -14.87
CA GLY A 69 -11.86 5.83 -14.49
C GLY A 69 -11.18 6.76 -13.47
N PRO A 70 -11.85 7.85 -13.08
CA PRO A 70 -11.25 8.89 -12.24
C PRO A 70 -10.67 8.32 -10.94
N GLY A 71 -9.40 8.64 -10.65
CA GLY A 71 -8.67 8.14 -9.48
C GLY A 71 -8.16 6.69 -9.56
N ALA A 72 -8.37 5.96 -10.67
CA ALA A 72 -7.92 4.57 -10.82
C ALA A 72 -6.40 4.41 -10.62
N SER A 73 -5.61 5.45 -10.88
CA SER A 73 -4.18 5.51 -10.60
C SER A 73 -3.86 5.18 -9.14
N TRP A 74 -4.70 5.61 -8.19
CA TRP A 74 -4.52 5.34 -6.76
C TRP A 74 -4.65 3.86 -6.40
N VAL A 75 -5.40 3.10 -7.19
CA VAL A 75 -5.56 1.65 -7.00
C VAL A 75 -4.59 0.86 -7.85
N MET A 76 -4.34 1.26 -9.10
CA MET A 76 -3.50 0.53 -10.04
C MET A 76 -2.00 0.62 -9.72
N ALA A 77 -1.54 1.77 -9.22
CA ALA A 77 -0.12 2.06 -8.99
C ALA A 77 0.65 0.99 -8.19
N PRO A 78 0.13 0.44 -7.07
CA PRO A 78 0.84 -0.58 -6.30
C PRO A 78 1.11 -1.87 -7.08
N PHE A 79 0.29 -2.16 -8.10
CA PHE A 79 0.39 -3.37 -8.90
C PHE A 79 1.37 -3.24 -10.07
N VAL A 80 1.37 -2.07 -10.73
CA VAL A 80 2.17 -1.83 -11.94
C VAL A 80 3.57 -1.26 -11.65
N HIS A 81 3.79 -0.67 -10.46
CA HIS A 81 5.09 -0.12 -10.04
C HIS A 81 5.79 -0.95 -8.95
N CYS A 82 5.35 -2.18 -8.70
CA CYS A 82 6.01 -3.06 -7.74
C CYS A 82 7.43 -3.44 -8.22
N SER A 83 8.34 -3.66 -7.27
CA SER A 83 9.75 -3.91 -7.57
C SER A 83 10.41 -4.72 -6.45
N PRO A 84 11.32 -5.66 -6.78
CA PRO A 84 12.10 -6.40 -5.79
C PRO A 84 12.97 -5.54 -4.86
N GLN A 85 13.23 -4.28 -5.22
CA GLN A 85 13.92 -3.32 -4.38
C GLN A 85 13.02 -2.74 -3.26
N ARG A 86 11.71 -2.95 -3.35
CA ARG A 86 10.71 -2.49 -2.36
C ARG A 86 9.75 -3.63 -1.99
N PRO A 87 10.27 -4.70 -1.37
CA PRO A 87 9.43 -5.81 -0.93
C PRO A 87 8.45 -5.37 0.15
N GLY A 88 7.28 -6.01 0.18
CA GLY A 88 6.29 -5.89 1.24
C GLY A 88 6.27 -7.13 2.14
N ARG A 89 5.30 -7.17 3.06
CA ARG A 89 5.10 -8.33 3.95
C ARG A 89 4.70 -9.58 3.16
N PHE A 90 3.74 -9.47 2.24
CA PHE A 90 3.20 -10.62 1.50
C PHE A 90 3.64 -10.65 0.03
N SER A 91 4.68 -9.89 -0.34
CA SER A 91 5.32 -9.97 -1.65
C SER A 91 6.78 -9.60 -1.56
N ASP A 92 7.62 -10.36 -2.25
CA ASP A 92 9.03 -10.08 -2.45
C ASP A 92 9.28 -8.96 -3.47
N GLY A 93 8.22 -8.37 -4.03
CA GLY A 93 8.27 -7.31 -5.05
C GLY A 93 8.16 -7.81 -6.49
N SER A 94 8.06 -9.11 -6.72
CA SER A 94 7.77 -9.69 -8.04
C SER A 94 6.34 -9.41 -8.53
N PHE A 95 5.42 -9.17 -7.59
CA PHE A 95 4.05 -8.69 -7.85
C PHE A 95 3.63 -7.66 -6.80
N GLY A 96 2.65 -6.83 -7.13
CA GLY A 96 2.19 -5.77 -6.24
C GLY A 96 1.02 -6.18 -5.37
N LEU A 97 0.86 -5.47 -4.25
CA LEU A 97 -0.35 -5.54 -3.43
C LEU A 97 -0.82 -4.13 -3.09
N TYR A 98 -2.12 -3.98 -2.96
CA TYR A 98 -2.71 -2.82 -2.30
C TYR A 98 -2.87 -3.11 -0.81
N TYR A 99 -2.10 -2.38 0.01
CA TYR A 99 -2.20 -2.41 1.46
C TYR A 99 -3.09 -1.28 1.99
N ALA A 100 -3.90 -1.60 3.00
CA ALA A 100 -4.71 -0.64 3.77
C ALA A 100 -4.94 -1.15 5.20
N GLY A 101 -5.22 -0.21 6.11
CA GLY A 101 -5.67 -0.47 7.48
C GLY A 101 -7.19 -0.29 7.63
N ASP A 102 -7.76 -0.90 8.67
CA ASP A 102 -9.18 -0.76 9.04
C ASP A 102 -9.51 0.61 9.67
N ARG A 103 -8.48 1.34 10.08
CA ARG A 103 -8.56 2.69 10.67
C ARG A 103 -7.32 3.50 10.34
N ILE A 104 -7.41 4.81 10.48
CA ILE A 104 -6.35 5.74 10.11
C ILE A 104 -5.08 5.54 10.94
N GLU A 105 -5.20 5.21 12.22
CA GLU A 105 -4.07 5.00 13.12
C GLU A 105 -3.20 3.82 12.69
N VAL A 106 -3.81 2.76 12.15
CA VAL A 106 -3.09 1.62 11.57
C VAL A 106 -2.28 2.07 10.36
N ALA A 107 -2.91 2.79 9.43
CA ALA A 107 -2.25 3.26 8.21
C ALA A 107 -1.09 4.22 8.53
N ILE A 108 -1.25 5.08 9.54
CA ILE A 108 -0.20 5.97 10.02
C ILE A 108 0.95 5.16 10.64
N ALA A 109 0.66 4.23 11.56
CA ALA A 109 1.67 3.43 12.25
C ALA A 109 2.51 2.57 11.29
N GLU A 110 1.87 1.89 10.33
CA GLU A 110 2.57 1.10 9.31
C GLU A 110 3.45 2.00 8.42
N THR A 111 2.95 3.17 8.04
CA THR A 111 3.73 4.10 7.19
C THR A 111 4.88 4.73 7.95
N ILE A 112 4.72 5.05 9.24
CA ILE A 112 5.82 5.51 10.12
C ILE A 112 6.94 4.46 10.13
N HIS A 113 6.60 3.18 10.34
CA HIS A 113 7.60 2.12 10.38
C HIS A 113 8.43 2.05 9.09
N HIS A 114 7.77 1.97 7.93
CA HIS A 114 8.45 1.89 6.65
C HIS A 114 9.21 3.17 6.29
N HIS A 115 8.64 4.34 6.62
CA HIS A 115 9.30 5.61 6.39
C HIS A 115 10.56 5.75 7.24
N ALA A 116 10.48 5.46 8.54
CA ALA A 116 11.63 5.51 9.44
C ALA A 116 12.74 4.54 9.01
N ARG A 117 12.38 3.33 8.55
CA ARG A 117 13.35 2.38 8.00
C ARG A 117 14.06 2.94 6.77
N PHE A 118 13.32 3.61 5.88
CA PHE A 118 13.90 4.28 4.71
C PHE A 118 14.84 5.42 5.11
N MET A 119 14.40 6.34 5.98
CA MET A 119 15.21 7.50 6.41
C MET A 119 16.51 7.06 7.09
N ARG A 120 16.47 6.01 7.93
CA ARG A 120 17.69 5.43 8.53
C ARG A 120 18.63 4.83 7.49
N ALA A 121 18.09 4.14 6.49
CA ALA A 121 18.89 3.52 5.45
C ALA A 121 19.60 4.53 4.53
N THR A 122 19.05 5.74 4.39
CA THR A 122 19.64 6.82 3.59
C THR A 122 20.46 7.83 4.41
N GLY A 123 20.46 7.73 5.74
CA GLY A 123 21.26 8.60 6.61
C GLY A 123 20.76 10.04 6.66
N GLU A 124 19.44 10.24 6.58
CA GLU A 124 18.83 11.57 6.52
C GLU A 124 19.04 12.37 7.81
N GLU A 125 19.47 13.62 7.65
CA GLU A 125 19.64 14.60 8.72
C GLU A 125 18.33 14.87 9.47
N PRO A 126 18.36 15.36 10.73
CA PRO A 126 17.16 15.75 11.46
C PRO A 126 16.47 16.99 10.87
N GLY A 127 15.17 17.14 11.16
CA GLY A 127 14.39 18.35 10.85
C GLY A 127 13.56 18.28 9.58
N TRP A 128 13.53 17.13 8.89
CA TRP A 128 12.75 16.96 7.67
C TRP A 128 11.28 16.68 7.96
N ALA A 129 10.39 17.28 7.16
CA ALA A 129 8.98 16.96 7.15
C ALA A 129 8.60 16.32 5.79
N SER A 130 8.28 15.02 5.81
CA SER A 130 7.80 14.33 4.61
C SER A 130 6.28 14.43 4.52
N GLN A 131 5.75 14.85 3.36
CA GLN A 131 4.31 14.97 3.14
C GLN A 131 3.70 13.69 2.60
N PHE A 132 2.55 13.34 3.16
CA PHE A 132 1.75 12.19 2.81
C PHE A 132 0.29 12.59 2.65
N ARG A 133 -0.46 11.77 1.91
CA ARG A 133 -1.90 11.89 1.75
C ARG A 133 -2.56 10.58 2.10
N GLU A 134 -3.73 10.69 2.70
CA GLU A 134 -4.63 9.58 2.94
C GLU A 134 -5.48 9.32 1.69
N LEU A 135 -5.71 8.04 1.45
CA LEU A 135 -6.72 7.52 0.55
C LEU A 135 -7.71 6.75 1.40
N VAL A 136 -8.98 7.13 1.32
CA VAL A 136 -10.09 6.49 2.03
C VAL A 136 -10.85 5.64 1.03
N GLY A 137 -10.78 4.33 1.21
CA GLY A 137 -11.50 3.36 0.39
C GLY A 137 -12.51 2.56 1.22
N SER A 138 -12.89 1.41 0.71
CA SER A 138 -13.67 0.38 1.41
C SER A 138 -13.25 -1.00 0.94
N VAL A 139 -13.74 -2.06 1.57
CA VAL A 139 -13.54 -3.45 1.12
C VAL A 139 -14.72 -4.32 1.53
N ASP A 140 -15.19 -5.17 0.61
CA ASP A 140 -16.11 -6.30 0.88
C ASP A 140 -15.61 -7.54 0.12
N ALA A 141 -14.63 -8.24 0.68
CA ALA A 141 -13.91 -9.32 0.01
C ALA A 141 -13.72 -10.52 0.93
N LEU A 142 -13.53 -11.70 0.34
CA LEU A 142 -13.13 -12.90 1.06
C LEU A 142 -11.59 -12.97 1.05
N LEU A 143 -10.97 -12.82 2.23
CA LEU A 143 -9.51 -12.75 2.35
C LEU A 143 -8.99 -13.90 3.22
N ASP A 144 -7.78 -14.37 2.92
CA ASP A 144 -7.06 -15.35 3.74
C ASP A 144 -6.67 -14.71 5.08
N ASP A 145 -7.12 -15.28 6.21
CA ASP A 145 -6.92 -14.71 7.54
C ASP A 145 -5.66 -15.27 8.21
N ALA A 146 -4.56 -14.50 8.14
CA ALA A 146 -3.29 -14.87 8.75
C ALA A 146 -3.24 -14.62 10.28
N SER A 147 -4.35 -14.28 10.92
CA SER A 147 -4.42 -14.12 12.38
C SER A 147 -3.93 -15.37 13.10
N GLY A 148 -3.09 -15.19 14.12
CA GLY A 148 -2.53 -16.28 14.92
C GLY A 148 -1.41 -17.07 14.23
N GLN A 149 -1.04 -16.74 12.99
CA GLN A 149 0.08 -17.37 12.29
C GLN A 149 1.38 -16.64 12.60
N ALA A 150 2.04 -16.99 13.71
CA ALA A 150 3.28 -16.33 14.15
C ALA A 150 4.35 -16.29 13.05
N ASP A 151 4.54 -17.40 12.33
CA ASP A 151 5.51 -17.50 11.23
C ASP A 151 5.24 -16.51 10.08
N LEU A 152 3.96 -16.18 9.84
CA LEU A 152 3.57 -15.23 8.79
C LEU A 152 3.56 -13.77 9.29
N LEU A 153 3.65 -13.57 10.61
CA LEU A 153 3.51 -12.27 11.27
C LEU A 153 4.78 -11.89 12.04
N ASP A 154 5.93 -12.41 11.64
CA ASP A 154 7.21 -11.95 12.17
C ASP A 154 7.38 -10.43 11.88
N PRO A 155 7.78 -9.62 12.87
CA PRO A 155 7.89 -8.18 12.71
C PRO A 155 8.98 -7.76 11.71
N GLU A 156 10.03 -8.56 11.54
CA GLU A 156 11.26 -8.21 10.81
C GLU A 156 11.59 -9.17 9.66
N ASP A 157 11.26 -10.48 9.76
CA ASP A 157 11.48 -11.46 8.70
C ASP A 157 10.22 -11.75 7.87
N TYR A 158 10.15 -11.19 6.66
CA TYR A 158 8.99 -11.38 5.78
C TYR A 158 9.11 -12.59 4.85
N ARG A 159 10.20 -13.37 4.90
CA ARG A 159 10.40 -14.48 3.94
C ARG A 159 9.27 -15.51 3.99
N PRO A 160 8.79 -15.99 5.16
CA PRO A 160 7.68 -16.95 5.19
C PRO A 160 6.37 -16.34 4.66
N SER A 161 6.11 -15.08 5.02
CA SER A 161 4.94 -14.30 4.58
C SER A 161 4.93 -14.07 3.07
N GLN A 162 6.09 -13.81 2.46
CA GLN A 162 6.23 -13.61 1.02
C GLN A 162 6.00 -14.90 0.24
N VAL A 163 6.56 -16.02 0.70
CA VAL A 163 6.31 -17.35 0.12
C VAL A 163 4.83 -17.68 0.19
N PHE A 164 4.20 -17.43 1.35
CA PHE A 164 2.77 -17.63 1.53
C PHE A 164 1.96 -16.74 0.57
N GLY A 165 2.25 -15.44 0.51
CA GLY A 165 1.55 -14.49 -0.35
C GLY A 165 1.62 -14.84 -1.83
N ALA A 166 2.81 -15.20 -2.33
CA ALA A 166 2.99 -15.65 -3.72
C ALA A 166 2.11 -16.86 -4.04
N ALA A 167 2.08 -17.84 -3.13
CA ALA A 167 1.33 -19.07 -3.34
C ALA A 167 -0.19 -18.87 -3.18
N ARG A 168 -0.65 -17.94 -2.34
CA ARG A 168 -2.08 -17.55 -2.28
C ARG A 168 -2.54 -16.79 -3.52
N ARG A 169 -1.71 -15.87 -4.03
CA ARG A 169 -1.99 -15.19 -5.30
C ARG A 169 -2.07 -16.18 -6.46
N ALA A 170 -1.13 -17.13 -6.54
CA ALA A 170 -1.13 -18.19 -7.56
C ALA A 170 -2.38 -19.09 -7.49
N ALA A 171 -2.94 -19.29 -6.29
CA ALA A 171 -4.18 -20.01 -6.08
C ALA A 171 -5.46 -19.18 -6.38
N GLY A 172 -5.33 -17.92 -6.82
CA GLY A 172 -6.45 -17.06 -7.18
C GLY A 172 -7.16 -16.38 -6.00
N SER A 173 -6.52 -16.31 -4.83
CA SER A 173 -7.06 -15.54 -3.68
C SER A 173 -7.20 -14.06 -4.02
N ASP A 174 -8.16 -13.37 -3.40
CA ASP A 174 -8.32 -11.91 -3.52
C ASP A 174 -7.35 -11.14 -2.60
N GLY A 175 -6.85 -11.76 -1.52
CA GLY A 175 -5.92 -11.11 -0.62
C GLY A 175 -5.80 -11.77 0.74
N ILE A 176 -5.10 -11.08 1.64
CA ILE A 176 -4.78 -11.53 2.99
C ILE A 176 -5.20 -10.45 3.99
N THR A 177 -5.65 -10.85 5.17
CA THR A 177 -5.94 -9.99 6.32
C THR A 177 -5.17 -10.47 7.55
N TRP A 178 -4.74 -9.55 8.42
CA TRP A 178 -4.01 -9.85 9.66
C TRP A 178 -4.17 -8.72 10.70
N PRO A 179 -3.97 -8.99 11.99
CA PRO A 179 -3.88 -7.92 12.99
C PRO A 179 -2.66 -7.04 12.73
N SER A 180 -2.79 -5.72 12.86
CA SER A 180 -1.62 -4.83 12.75
C SER A 180 -0.62 -5.15 13.85
N LEU A 181 0.65 -5.25 13.47
CA LEU A 181 1.76 -5.41 14.42
C LEU A 181 2.23 -4.07 14.99
N ARG A 182 1.70 -2.96 14.47
CA ARG A 182 2.13 -1.60 14.79
C ARG A 182 1.06 -0.80 15.54
N TYR A 183 -0.19 -1.26 15.50
CA TYR A 183 -1.29 -0.65 16.23
C TYR A 183 -2.24 -1.72 16.80
N HIS A 184 -2.22 -1.88 18.12
CA HIS A 184 -3.01 -2.90 18.82
C HIS A 184 -4.53 -2.71 18.57
N GLY A 185 -5.23 -3.81 18.30
CA GLY A 185 -6.67 -3.83 18.03
C GLY A 185 -7.07 -3.34 16.62
N GLY A 186 -6.09 -2.98 15.79
CA GLY A 186 -6.29 -2.66 14.38
C GLY A 186 -5.97 -3.84 13.46
N PHE A 187 -6.44 -3.77 12.22
CA PHE A 187 -6.24 -4.80 11.21
C PHE A 187 -5.71 -4.21 9.91
N CYS A 188 -4.91 -5.01 9.21
CA CYS A 188 -4.36 -4.71 7.91
C CYS A 188 -4.91 -5.68 6.86
N ILE A 189 -5.04 -5.21 5.63
CA ILE A 189 -5.24 -6.03 4.44
C ILE A 189 -4.10 -5.81 3.45
N GLY A 190 -3.87 -6.83 2.63
CA GLY A 190 -3.09 -6.78 1.41
C GLY A 190 -3.88 -7.51 0.32
N VAL A 191 -4.41 -6.79 -0.66
CA VAL A 191 -5.17 -7.38 -1.76
C VAL A 191 -4.30 -7.57 -2.99
N PHE A 192 -4.53 -8.66 -3.71
CA PHE A 192 -3.70 -9.09 -4.84
C PHE A 192 -4.11 -8.50 -6.17
N TRP A 193 -5.32 -7.94 -6.25
CA TRP A 193 -5.89 -7.43 -7.50
C TRP A 193 -6.55 -6.06 -7.29
N PRO A 194 -6.49 -5.17 -8.30
CA PRO A 194 -7.01 -3.82 -8.17
C PRO A 194 -8.53 -3.77 -7.99
N ASP A 195 -9.26 -4.65 -8.66
CA ASP A 195 -10.72 -4.74 -8.63
C ASP A 195 -11.33 -5.30 -7.32
N VAL A 196 -10.50 -5.72 -6.36
CA VAL A 196 -10.95 -6.17 -5.02
C VAL A 196 -11.42 -4.99 -4.17
N VAL A 197 -10.90 -3.80 -4.44
CA VAL A 197 -11.27 -2.56 -3.75
C VAL A 197 -11.81 -1.55 -4.76
N PRO A 198 -12.84 -0.77 -4.41
CA PRO A 198 -13.26 0.35 -5.24
C PRO A 198 -12.18 1.44 -5.24
N VAL A 199 -12.25 2.33 -6.23
CA VAL A 199 -11.38 3.51 -6.28
C VAL A 199 -11.57 4.36 -5.02
N PRO A 200 -10.50 4.60 -4.23
CA PRO A 200 -10.60 5.39 -3.02
C PRO A 200 -10.79 6.87 -3.37
N VAL A 201 -11.21 7.65 -2.38
CA VAL A 201 -11.20 9.11 -2.45
C VAL A 201 -10.02 9.66 -1.65
N GLN A 202 -9.51 10.83 -2.02
CA GLN A 202 -8.48 11.49 -1.24
C GLN A 202 -9.04 11.97 0.11
N GLY A 203 -8.35 11.62 1.20
CA GLY A 203 -8.61 12.06 2.56
C GLY A 203 -7.69 13.20 2.99
N ALA A 204 -7.29 13.19 4.27
CA ALA A 204 -6.45 14.22 4.86
C ALA A 204 -4.99 14.18 4.34
N HIS A 205 -4.26 15.28 4.55
CA HIS A 205 -2.80 15.33 4.34
C HIS A 205 -2.08 15.34 5.68
N TYR A 206 -0.91 14.72 5.69
CA TYR A 206 -0.08 14.56 6.88
C TYR A 206 1.37 14.98 6.59
N ALA A 207 2.04 15.55 7.58
CA ALA A 207 3.48 15.77 7.59
C ALA A 207 4.11 14.93 8.70
N TYR A 208 5.05 14.06 8.35
CA TYR A 208 5.78 13.22 9.30
C TYR A 208 7.11 13.90 9.55
N HIS A 209 7.38 14.27 10.80
CA HIS A 209 8.64 14.89 11.17
C HIS A 209 9.68 13.83 11.50
N TRP A 210 10.89 14.00 10.97
CA TRP A 210 12.04 13.13 11.21
C TRP A 210 13.04 13.84 12.11
N ASN A 211 13.36 13.26 13.27
CA ASN A 211 14.30 13.86 14.22
C ASN A 211 15.75 13.33 14.10
N GLY A 212 16.07 12.64 13.00
CA GLY A 212 17.38 11.99 12.80
C GLY A 212 17.44 10.51 13.22
N ALA A 213 16.49 10.03 14.04
CA ALA A 213 16.45 8.65 14.52
C ALA A 213 15.08 7.96 14.35
N ALA A 214 14.01 8.72 14.52
CA ALA A 214 12.63 8.26 14.43
C ALA A 214 11.72 9.35 13.85
N VAL A 215 10.52 8.93 13.45
CA VAL A 215 9.41 9.87 13.34
C VAL A 215 8.89 10.10 14.75
N ASP A 216 8.99 11.33 15.24
CA ASP A 216 8.63 11.73 16.61
C ASP A 216 7.25 12.38 16.70
N TYR A 217 6.77 13.00 15.62
CA TYR A 217 5.38 13.43 15.51
C TYR A 217 4.85 13.41 14.07
N VAL A 218 3.52 13.32 13.98
CA VAL A 218 2.75 13.44 12.74
C VAL A 218 1.78 14.61 12.89
N ARG A 219 1.84 15.56 11.96
CA ARG A 219 0.89 16.68 11.89
C ARG A 219 -0.14 16.43 10.81
N ARG A 220 -1.42 16.57 11.14
CA ARG A 220 -2.51 16.63 10.15
C ARG A 220 -2.60 18.07 9.61
N LEU A 221 -2.44 18.23 8.30
CA LEU A 221 -2.18 19.55 7.69
C LEU A 221 -3.43 20.41 7.50
N ASP A 222 -4.62 19.80 7.45
CA ASP A 222 -5.90 20.52 7.29
C ASP A 222 -6.40 21.16 8.60
N THR A 223 -6.09 20.55 9.73
CA THR A 223 -6.58 20.90 11.07
C THR A 223 -5.48 21.48 11.96
N GLY A 224 -4.21 21.13 11.68
CA GLY A 224 -3.07 21.49 12.50
C GLY A 224 -2.81 20.52 13.67
N ASP A 225 -3.68 19.52 13.87
CA ASP A 225 -3.58 18.53 14.94
C ASP A 225 -2.23 17.80 14.88
N VAL A 226 -1.64 17.56 16.06
CA VAL A 226 -0.34 16.91 16.20
C VAL A 226 -0.50 15.64 17.03
N MET A 227 -0.09 14.52 16.44
CA MET A 227 0.04 13.23 17.11
C MET A 227 1.51 13.00 17.44
N VAL A 228 1.84 12.88 18.73
CA VAL A 228 3.18 12.48 19.18
C VAL A 228 3.34 10.98 18.99
N VAL A 229 4.43 10.57 18.36
CA VAL A 229 4.79 9.18 18.14
C VAL A 229 5.71 8.76 19.27
N ARG A 230 5.19 7.98 20.22
CA ARG A 230 6.00 7.40 21.29
C ARG A 230 6.77 6.19 20.76
N ALA A 231 8.03 6.05 21.16
CA ALA A 231 8.77 4.83 20.89
C ALA A 231 8.05 3.64 21.56
N ALA A 232 7.97 2.51 20.86
CA ALA A 232 7.52 1.26 21.47
C ALA A 232 8.57 0.86 22.52
N GLY A 233 8.33 1.20 23.79
CA GLY A 233 9.27 0.98 24.90
C GLY A 233 8.93 1.70 26.20
N ASP A 234 8.18 2.81 26.17
CA ASP A 234 7.88 3.59 27.38
C ASP A 234 6.44 3.39 27.87
N GLY A 235 6.11 2.16 28.25
CA GLY A 235 4.80 1.82 28.78
C GLY A 235 4.74 0.44 29.41
N ASP A 236 5.28 0.34 30.62
CA ASP A 236 4.78 -0.52 31.69
C ASP A 236 4.73 0.31 32.99
#